data_AF-A0A3B0SS41-F1
#
_entry.id   AF-A0A3B0SS41-F1
#
_cell.length_a   1.000
_cell.length_b   1.000
_cell.length_c   1.000
_cell.angle_alpha   90.00
_cell.angle_beta   90.00
_cell.angle_gamma   90.00
#
_symmetry.space_group_name_H-M   'P 1'
#
loop_
_entity.id
_entity.type
_entity.pdbx_description
1 polymer ?
#
loop_
_entity_poly.entity_id
_entity_poly.type
_entity_poly.pdbx_seq_one_letter_code
_entity_poly.pdbx_strand_id
1 'polypeptide(L)'
;ASYGEGQKWFATSHGFFGQSGGSNHSVSVSVLAEDENGMERDYDYDSKTHIADLKAAALIGKNAGERTIKRLSPQKLKSRTAPVIFDNRLSRSLLSSLAGAANGASIARGVSFLKDKMGAQIFNSAINIIDDPHITRGAGSRPFDGEGLANARINLIENGVLTSWLMNSSHAKQLGLETNARATRGTGGAPGAASTNLYMEAGNATPQELMRDAGAGLLVTDMFGPQVNSNTGDYSVGCSGFWFEDGAVAFPVSEITIAGNILEMYASAVPANDLEFLGATNAPSILIASMTIAGD
;
A
#
# COMPACT_ATOMS: atom_id res chain seq x y z
N ALA A 1 17.77 -7.40 12.49
CA ALA A 1 18.32 -6.55 11.41
C ALA A 1 18.75 -7.44 10.25
N SER A 2 18.62 -6.97 9.02
CA SER A 2 19.11 -7.68 7.84
C SER A 2 19.76 -6.71 6.84
N TYR A 3 20.63 -7.28 6.01
CA TYR A 3 21.31 -6.61 4.91
C TYR A 3 21.25 -7.50 3.68
N GLY A 4 20.99 -6.91 2.53
CA GLY A 4 21.14 -7.55 1.24
C GLY A 4 21.70 -6.58 0.23
N GLU A 5 22.46 -7.11 -0.72
CA GLU A 5 22.97 -6.38 -1.88
C GLU A 5 22.74 -7.24 -3.12
N GLY A 6 22.45 -6.58 -4.23
CA GLY A 6 22.29 -7.26 -5.51
C GLY A 6 22.77 -6.41 -6.67
N GLN A 7 23.31 -7.08 -7.68
CA GLN A 7 23.59 -6.50 -8.98
C GLN A 7 22.86 -7.30 -10.06
N LYS A 8 22.49 -6.59 -11.13
CA LYS A 8 21.78 -7.13 -12.28
C LYS A 8 22.44 -6.59 -13.54
N TRP A 9 22.76 -7.49 -14.47
CA TRP A 9 23.14 -7.16 -15.83
C TRP A 9 22.03 -7.67 -16.75
N PHE A 10 21.67 -6.86 -17.73
CA PHE A 10 20.62 -7.18 -18.68
C PHE A 10 21.10 -6.88 -20.09
N ALA A 11 20.94 -7.83 -21.00
CA ALA A 11 21.28 -7.69 -22.40
C ALA A 11 20.15 -8.22 -23.28
N THR A 12 19.94 -7.60 -24.44
CA THR A 12 18.99 -8.09 -25.45
C THR A 12 19.67 -8.27 -26.79
N SER A 13 19.11 -9.13 -27.64
CA SER A 13 19.57 -9.31 -29.02
C SER A 13 19.40 -8.06 -29.90
N HIS A 14 18.67 -7.04 -29.44
CA HIS A 14 18.53 -5.74 -30.10
C HIS A 14 19.67 -4.78 -29.78
N GLY A 15 20.70 -5.23 -29.05
CA GLY A 15 21.89 -4.45 -28.74
C GLY A 15 21.82 -3.65 -27.43
N PHE A 16 20.72 -3.74 -26.67
CA PHE A 16 20.67 -3.16 -25.33
C PHE A 16 21.62 -3.93 -24.39
N PHE A 17 22.40 -3.19 -23.60
CA PHE A 17 23.12 -3.69 -22.43
C PHE A 17 23.00 -2.67 -21.30
N GLY A 18 22.59 -3.12 -20.12
CA GLY A 18 22.44 -2.27 -18.94
C GLY A 18 22.81 -3.00 -17.67
N GLN A 19 23.32 -2.26 -16.69
CA GLN A 19 23.61 -2.73 -15.35
C GLN A 19 22.83 -1.90 -14.33
N SER A 20 22.34 -2.55 -13.27
CA SER A 20 21.77 -1.89 -12.11
C SER A 20 22.11 -2.67 -10.85
N GLY A 21 22.02 -2.03 -9.69
CA GLY A 21 22.27 -2.68 -8.42
C GLY A 21 21.83 -1.80 -7.27
N GLY A 22 21.88 -2.36 -6.07
CA GLY A 22 21.54 -1.64 -4.86
C GLY A 22 21.63 -2.52 -3.63
N SER A 23 21.58 -1.87 -2.47
CA SER A 23 21.48 -2.51 -1.18
C SER A 23 20.10 -2.27 -0.57
N ASN A 24 19.72 -3.15 0.35
CA ASN A 24 18.60 -2.96 1.26
C ASN A 24 19.05 -3.31 2.67
N HIS A 25 18.76 -2.40 3.60
CA HIS A 25 19.00 -2.57 5.02
C HIS A 25 17.65 -2.50 5.72
N SER A 26 17.41 -3.40 6.66
CA SER A 26 16.21 -3.31 7.48
C SER A 26 16.48 -3.65 8.94
N VAL A 27 15.68 -3.05 9.80
CA VAL A 27 15.64 -3.31 11.22
C VAL A 27 14.18 -3.38 11.64
N SER A 28 13.85 -4.40 12.40
CA SER A 28 12.51 -4.62 12.91
C SER A 28 12.60 -5.27 14.28
N VAL A 29 11.57 -5.09 15.07
CA VAL A 29 11.35 -5.82 16.30
C VAL A 29 9.85 -6.06 16.45
N SER A 30 9.49 -7.26 16.88
CA SER A 30 8.15 -7.56 17.35
C SER A 30 8.25 -7.91 18.82
N VAL A 31 7.33 -7.37 19.61
CA VAL A 31 7.31 -7.55 21.06
C VAL A 31 5.94 -8.03 21.50
N LEU A 32 5.91 -8.66 22.66
CA LEU A 32 4.71 -9.16 23.32
C LEU A 32 4.52 -8.41 24.62
N ALA A 33 3.27 -8.07 24.94
CA ALA A 33 2.86 -7.61 26.25
C ALA A 33 1.71 -8.50 26.73
N GLU A 34 1.60 -8.68 28.04
CA GLU A 34 0.60 -9.53 28.67
C GLU A 34 0.00 -8.78 29.86
N ASP A 35 -1.32 -8.88 29.99
CA ASP A 35 -2.07 -8.50 31.19
C ASP A 35 -3.04 -9.63 31.58
N GLU A 36 -3.93 -9.36 32.55
CA GLU A 36 -4.92 -10.33 33.00
C GLU A 36 -5.93 -10.77 31.92
N ASN A 37 -6.07 -10.00 30.84
CA ASN A 37 -7.03 -10.21 29.76
C ASN A 37 -6.39 -10.88 28.53
N GLY A 38 -5.06 -11.08 28.52
CA GLY A 38 -4.37 -11.91 27.54
C GLY A 38 -3.05 -11.31 27.05
N MET A 39 -2.55 -11.89 25.96
CA MET A 39 -1.31 -11.46 25.31
C MET A 39 -1.62 -10.70 24.02
N GLU A 40 -0.92 -9.59 23.84
CA GLU A 40 -0.96 -8.77 22.62
C GLU A 40 0.43 -8.66 21.99
N ARG A 41 0.44 -8.53 20.66
CA ARG A 41 1.67 -8.40 19.87
C ARG A 41 1.57 -7.20 18.94
N ASP A 42 2.67 -6.44 18.83
CA ASP A 42 2.84 -5.50 17.73
C ASP A 42 4.31 -5.50 17.27
N TYR A 43 4.63 -4.62 16.33
CA TYR A 43 5.95 -4.46 15.79
C TYR A 43 6.21 -3.01 15.35
N ASP A 44 7.49 -2.68 15.23
CA ASP A 44 7.92 -1.54 14.44
C ASP A 44 9.11 -1.95 13.56
N TYR A 45 9.28 -1.25 12.45
CA TYR A 45 10.35 -1.54 11.51
C TYR A 45 10.72 -0.32 10.68
N ASP A 46 11.89 -0.41 10.05
CA ASP A 46 12.30 0.45 8.97
C ASP A 46 13.08 -0.35 7.92
N SER A 47 13.01 0.08 6.66
CA SER A 47 13.73 -0.51 5.54
C SER A 47 14.17 0.59 4.57
N LYS A 48 15.47 0.66 4.29
CA LYS A 48 16.07 1.70 3.45
C LYS A 48 17.14 1.12 2.54
N THR A 49 17.34 1.76 1.40
CA THR A 49 18.42 1.38 0.48
C THR A 49 19.80 1.71 1.03
N HIS A 50 19.89 2.69 1.94
CA HIS A 50 21.13 3.11 2.59
C HIS A 50 21.01 2.99 4.11
N ILE A 51 22.03 2.42 4.77
CA ILE A 51 22.04 2.23 6.21
C ILE A 51 21.90 3.54 7.02
N ALA A 52 22.45 4.63 6.51
CA ALA A 52 22.43 5.94 7.16
C ALA A 52 21.02 6.55 7.23
N ASP A 53 20.09 6.07 6.40
CA ASP A 53 18.73 6.57 6.35
C ASP A 53 17.78 5.80 7.29
N LEU A 54 18.27 4.73 7.93
CA LEU A 54 17.47 3.94 8.87
C LEU A 54 17.19 4.70 10.16
N LYS A 55 15.96 4.57 10.65
CA LYS A 55 15.60 4.94 12.03
C LYS A 55 16.53 4.25 13.02
N ALA A 56 16.85 4.97 14.10
CA ALA A 56 17.63 4.41 15.20
C ALA A 56 16.93 3.18 15.80
N ALA A 57 17.68 2.10 16.04
CA ALA A 57 17.12 0.87 16.59
C ALA A 57 16.42 1.08 17.95
N ALA A 58 16.92 2.02 18.77
CA ALA A 58 16.28 2.39 20.03
C ALA A 58 14.89 3.03 19.84
N LEU A 59 14.70 3.84 18.79
CA LEU A 59 13.40 4.42 18.46
C LEU A 59 12.42 3.34 18.02
N ILE A 60 12.86 2.41 17.16
CA ILE A 60 12.05 1.26 16.73
C ILE A 60 11.64 0.39 17.92
N GLY A 61 12.58 0.11 18.83
CA GLY A 61 12.30 -0.64 20.06
C GLY A 61 11.26 0.05 20.96
N LYS A 62 11.41 1.36 21.16
CA LYS A 62 10.46 2.17 21.93
C LYS A 62 9.07 2.16 21.29
N ASN A 63 8.97 2.44 20.00
CA ASN A 63 7.71 2.48 19.27
C ASN A 63 6.99 1.13 19.29
N ALA A 64 7.73 0.02 19.10
CA ALA A 64 7.16 -1.31 19.17
C ALA A 64 6.56 -1.58 20.56
N GLY A 65 7.29 -1.26 21.64
CA GLY A 65 6.79 -1.39 23.01
C GLY A 65 5.55 -0.56 23.28
N GLU A 66 5.57 0.72 22.92
CA GLU A 66 4.42 1.63 23.11
C GLU A 66 3.18 1.17 22.32
N ARG A 67 3.36 0.68 21.09
CA ARG A 67 2.26 0.14 20.28
C ARG A 67 1.68 -1.13 20.88
N THR A 68 2.54 -2.06 21.32
CA THR A 68 2.07 -3.31 21.93
C THR A 68 1.33 -3.07 23.23
N ILE A 69 1.81 -2.18 24.10
CA ILE A 69 1.10 -1.84 25.36
C ILE A 69 -0.27 -1.22 25.06
N LYS A 70 -0.40 -0.37 24.05
CA LYS A 70 -1.70 0.23 23.69
C LYS A 70 -2.76 -0.80 23.31
N ARG A 71 -2.38 -1.98 22.84
CA ARG A 71 -3.31 -3.03 22.39
C ARG A 71 -3.91 -3.87 23.52
N LEU A 72 -3.30 -3.83 24.70
CA LEU A 72 -3.71 -4.63 25.86
C LEU A 72 -5.19 -4.42 26.22
N SER A 73 -5.83 -5.48 26.72
CA SER A 73 -7.25 -5.48 27.08
C SER A 73 -8.20 -5.00 25.96
N PRO A 74 -8.18 -5.62 24.76
CA PRO A 74 -9.04 -5.21 23.65
C PRO A 74 -10.52 -5.46 23.96
N GLN A 75 -11.37 -4.56 23.46
CA GLN A 75 -12.82 -4.69 23.54
C GLN A 75 -13.39 -5.26 22.25
N LYS A 76 -14.47 -6.03 22.40
CA LYS A 76 -15.26 -6.50 21.27
C LYS A 76 -16.21 -5.41 20.79
N LEU A 77 -16.28 -5.20 19.48
CA LEU A 77 -17.22 -4.27 18.87
C LEU A 77 -18.46 -5.01 18.40
N LYS A 78 -19.64 -4.44 18.69
CA LYS A 78 -20.89 -4.86 18.04
C LYS A 78 -20.86 -4.50 16.57
N SER A 79 -21.38 -5.41 15.76
CA SER A 79 -21.52 -5.22 14.31
C SER A 79 -22.20 -3.89 13.97
N ARG A 80 -21.55 -3.09 13.10
CA ARG A 80 -22.00 -1.74 12.72
C ARG A 80 -21.38 -1.29 11.41
N THR A 81 -21.85 -0.16 10.91
CA THR A 81 -21.18 0.59 9.84
C THR A 81 -20.56 1.84 10.44
N ALA A 82 -19.29 2.10 10.12
CA ALA A 82 -18.58 3.28 10.62
C ALA A 82 -17.44 3.69 9.67
N PRO A 83 -16.93 4.92 9.79
CA PRO A 83 -15.69 5.32 9.15
C PRO A 83 -14.50 4.45 9.60
N VAL A 84 -13.59 4.19 8.67
CA VAL A 84 -12.39 3.38 8.93
C VAL A 84 -11.15 4.10 8.44
N ILE A 85 -10.16 4.29 9.30
CA ILE A 85 -8.84 4.82 8.97
C ILE A 85 -7.85 3.66 8.91
N PHE A 86 -7.19 3.48 7.77
CA PHE A 86 -6.06 2.56 7.63
C PHE A 86 -4.77 3.30 8.00
N ASP A 87 -4.05 2.81 9.01
CA ASP A 87 -2.70 3.29 9.36
C ASP A 87 -1.76 3.25 8.13
N ASN A 88 -0.85 4.21 8.02
CA ASN A 88 0.04 4.35 6.86
C ASN A 88 0.90 3.10 6.56
N ARG A 89 1.19 2.26 7.57
CA ARG A 89 1.90 0.97 7.39
C ARG A 89 1.06 -0.05 6.61
N LEU A 90 -0.26 0.12 6.65
CA LEU A 90 -1.26 -0.80 6.11
C LEU A 90 -1.94 -0.27 4.86
N SER A 91 -2.22 1.03 4.78
CA SER A 91 -2.94 1.65 3.66
C SER A 91 -2.28 1.40 2.28
N ARG A 92 -0.96 1.16 2.25
CA ARG A 92 -0.23 0.70 1.06
C ARG A 92 -0.79 -0.58 0.43
N SER A 93 -1.50 -1.42 1.19
CA SER A 93 -2.17 -2.62 0.65
C SER A 93 -3.30 -2.24 -0.31
N LEU A 94 -4.01 -1.13 -0.06
CA LEU A 94 -5.05 -0.61 -0.95
C LEU A 94 -4.44 -0.22 -2.30
N LEU A 95 -3.30 0.47 -2.30
CA LEU A 95 -2.56 0.79 -3.53
C LEU A 95 -2.01 -0.45 -4.23
N SER A 96 -1.63 -1.47 -3.46
CA SER A 96 -1.14 -2.74 -4.01
C SER A 96 -2.27 -3.48 -4.75
N SER A 97 -3.49 -3.46 -4.21
CA SER A 97 -4.69 -3.95 -4.91
C SER A 97 -5.01 -3.14 -6.16
N LEU A 98 -4.88 -1.80 -6.11
CA LEU A 98 -5.03 -0.95 -7.29
C LEU A 98 -4.02 -1.31 -8.40
N ALA A 99 -2.74 -1.45 -8.05
CA ALA A 99 -1.68 -1.80 -9.00
C ALA A 99 -1.89 -3.20 -9.61
N GLY A 100 -2.34 -4.17 -8.82
CA GLY A 100 -2.70 -5.50 -9.31
C GLY A 100 -3.88 -5.50 -10.29
N ALA A 101 -4.88 -4.66 -10.03
CA ALA A 101 -6.03 -4.50 -10.91
C ALA A 101 -5.70 -3.72 -12.19
N ALA A 102 -4.82 -2.71 -12.11
CA ALA A 102 -4.32 -1.95 -13.25
C ALA A 102 -3.20 -2.69 -14.03
N ASN A 103 -2.84 -3.91 -13.62
CA ASN A 103 -1.82 -4.71 -14.27
C ASN A 103 -2.24 -5.12 -15.68
N GLY A 104 -1.36 -4.90 -16.67
CA GLY A 104 -1.63 -5.24 -18.07
C GLY A 104 -2.07 -6.70 -18.28
N ALA A 105 -1.54 -7.66 -17.52
CA ALA A 105 -1.95 -9.05 -17.62
C ALA A 105 -3.39 -9.29 -17.13
N SER A 106 -3.82 -8.55 -16.09
CA SER A 106 -5.18 -8.64 -15.54
C SER A 106 -6.19 -8.01 -16.50
N ILE A 107 -5.83 -6.85 -17.07
CA ILE A 107 -6.65 -6.14 -18.08
C ILE A 107 -6.78 -6.98 -19.35
N ALA A 108 -5.67 -7.49 -19.89
CA ALA A 108 -5.67 -8.28 -21.12
C ALA A 108 -6.43 -9.60 -21.00
N ARG A 109 -6.54 -10.17 -19.78
CA ARG A 109 -7.37 -11.35 -19.49
C ARG A 109 -8.82 -11.02 -19.13
N GLY A 110 -9.17 -9.74 -18.94
CA GLY A 110 -10.52 -9.32 -18.54
C GLY A 110 -10.91 -9.71 -17.11
N VAL A 111 -9.95 -10.00 -16.24
CA VAL A 111 -10.14 -10.48 -14.85
C VAL A 111 -9.87 -9.40 -13.80
N SER A 112 -10.16 -8.15 -14.15
CA SER A 112 -9.93 -6.97 -13.31
C SER A 112 -11.23 -6.20 -13.11
N PHE A 113 -11.49 -5.76 -11.88
CA PHE A 113 -12.56 -4.81 -11.54
C PHE A 113 -12.34 -3.43 -12.17
N LEU A 114 -11.15 -3.14 -12.73
CA LEU A 114 -10.83 -1.91 -13.47
C LEU A 114 -10.91 -2.05 -14.99
N LYS A 115 -11.19 -3.24 -15.54
CA LYS A 115 -11.02 -3.51 -16.99
C LYS A 115 -11.73 -2.51 -17.92
N ASP A 116 -12.86 -1.95 -17.49
CA ASP A 116 -13.67 -0.99 -18.25
C ASP A 116 -13.65 0.43 -17.63
N LYS A 117 -12.60 0.76 -16.84
CA LYS A 117 -12.51 2.00 -16.05
C LYS A 117 -11.43 2.98 -16.50
N MET A 118 -10.75 2.74 -17.63
CA MET A 118 -9.80 3.71 -18.17
C MET A 118 -10.51 5.05 -18.43
N GLY A 119 -9.95 6.15 -17.92
CA GLY A 119 -10.54 7.48 -17.99
C GLY A 119 -11.71 7.74 -17.03
N ALA A 120 -12.10 6.75 -16.22
CA ALA A 120 -13.13 6.93 -15.20
C ALA A 120 -12.55 7.57 -13.93
N GLN A 121 -13.33 8.45 -13.30
CA GLN A 121 -13.04 8.95 -11.97
C GLN A 121 -13.37 7.85 -10.94
N ILE A 122 -12.36 7.35 -10.25
CA ILE A 122 -12.48 6.28 -9.24
C ILE A 122 -12.02 6.71 -7.85
N PHE A 123 -11.43 7.90 -7.73
CA PHE A 123 -11.08 8.57 -6.47
C PHE A 123 -11.64 10.00 -6.45
N ASN A 124 -11.57 10.64 -5.29
CA ASN A 124 -11.77 12.10 -5.19
C ASN A 124 -10.76 12.84 -6.09
N SER A 125 -11.17 13.97 -6.67
CA SER A 125 -10.34 14.80 -7.55
C SER A 125 -9.06 15.35 -6.91
N ALA A 126 -8.97 15.37 -5.58
CA ALA A 126 -7.76 15.77 -4.86
C ALA A 126 -6.68 14.68 -4.81
N ILE A 127 -6.97 13.45 -5.25
CA ILE A 127 -6.06 12.30 -5.13
C ILE A 127 -5.28 12.10 -6.43
N ASN A 128 -3.95 12.09 -6.29
CA ASN A 128 -3.04 11.57 -7.31
C ASN A 128 -2.30 10.35 -6.77
N ILE A 129 -2.08 9.37 -7.64
CA ILE A 129 -1.27 8.19 -7.34
C ILE A 129 -0.23 8.07 -8.44
N ILE A 130 1.04 8.19 -8.05
CA ILE A 130 2.18 8.35 -8.94
C ILE A 130 3.02 7.08 -8.88
N ASP A 131 3.51 6.65 -10.05
CA ASP A 131 4.55 5.64 -10.13
C ASP A 131 5.82 6.25 -10.73
N ASP A 132 6.87 6.40 -9.90
CA ASP A 132 8.10 7.09 -10.28
C ASP A 132 9.33 6.15 -10.17
N PRO A 133 9.96 5.76 -11.30
CA PRO A 133 11.13 4.88 -11.29
C PRO A 133 12.43 5.56 -10.81
N HIS A 134 12.43 6.89 -10.65
CA HIS A 134 13.63 7.71 -10.47
C HIS A 134 13.70 8.41 -9.12
N ILE A 135 12.92 7.97 -8.12
CA ILE A 135 13.06 8.45 -6.74
C ILE A 135 14.48 8.14 -6.24
N THR A 136 15.22 9.18 -5.86
CA THR A 136 16.56 9.01 -5.30
C THR A 136 16.47 8.17 -4.02
N ARG A 137 17.24 7.07 -3.95
CA ARG A 137 17.21 6.09 -2.86
C ARG A 137 15.88 5.36 -2.66
N GLY A 138 14.94 5.47 -3.61
CA GLY A 138 13.67 4.74 -3.59
C GLY A 138 13.85 3.23 -3.69
N ALA A 139 13.03 2.47 -2.95
CA ALA A 139 13.15 1.01 -2.87
C ALA A 139 12.76 0.30 -4.18
N GLY A 140 11.91 0.92 -5.01
CA GLY A 140 11.48 0.43 -6.32
C GLY A 140 12.20 1.09 -7.50
N SER A 141 13.20 1.95 -7.24
CA SER A 141 13.86 2.73 -8.29
C SER A 141 14.70 1.86 -9.22
N ARG A 142 14.62 2.14 -10.51
CA ARG A 142 15.35 1.39 -11.54
C ARG A 142 15.56 2.24 -12.80
N PRO A 143 16.76 2.23 -13.40
CA PRO A 143 17.09 3.08 -14.57
C PRO A 143 16.46 2.58 -15.89
N PHE A 144 16.05 1.32 -15.94
CA PHE A 144 15.36 0.71 -17.06
C PHE A 144 14.47 -0.44 -16.54
N ASP A 145 13.51 -0.87 -17.34
CA ASP A 145 12.58 -1.94 -16.96
C ASP A 145 13.10 -3.35 -17.27
N GLY A 146 12.29 -4.38 -17.04
CA GLY A 146 12.63 -5.78 -17.28
C GLY A 146 12.81 -6.16 -18.76
N GLU A 147 12.59 -5.23 -19.69
CA GLU A 147 12.78 -5.37 -21.14
C GLU A 147 13.90 -4.46 -21.66
N GLY A 148 14.56 -3.70 -20.77
CA GLY A 148 15.63 -2.77 -21.14
C GLY A 148 15.12 -1.45 -21.71
N LEU A 149 13.83 -1.14 -21.49
CA LEU A 149 13.22 0.10 -21.96
C LEU A 149 13.43 1.21 -20.93
N ALA A 150 13.65 2.43 -21.44
CA ALA A 150 13.65 3.63 -20.62
C ALA A 150 12.26 3.83 -20.00
N ASN A 151 12.22 4.09 -18.70
CA ASN A 151 10.99 4.32 -17.97
C ASN A 151 10.90 5.79 -17.53
N ALA A 152 9.68 6.21 -17.23
CA ALA A 152 9.41 7.57 -16.78
C ALA A 152 8.35 7.54 -15.68
N ARG A 153 8.28 8.62 -14.91
CA ARG A 153 7.18 8.89 -13.99
C ARG A 153 5.86 8.87 -14.77
N ILE A 154 4.87 8.17 -14.23
CA ILE A 154 3.50 8.20 -14.72
C ILE A 154 2.55 8.51 -13.57
N ASN A 155 1.40 9.10 -13.88
CA ASN A 155 0.26 9.08 -12.98
C ASN A 155 -0.52 7.79 -13.27
N LEU A 156 -0.74 6.97 -12.25
CA LEU A 156 -1.71 5.89 -12.32
C LEU A 156 -3.12 6.48 -12.11
N ILE A 157 -3.23 7.37 -11.14
CA ILE A 157 -4.41 8.21 -10.89
C ILE A 157 -4.00 9.66 -10.99
N GLU A 158 -4.72 10.45 -11.77
CA GLU A 158 -4.54 11.90 -11.90
C GLU A 158 -5.86 12.62 -11.65
N ASN A 159 -5.90 13.51 -10.67
CA ASN A 159 -7.10 14.20 -10.21
C ASN A 159 -8.29 13.24 -10.04
N GLY A 160 -8.04 12.12 -9.37
CA GLY A 160 -9.02 11.07 -9.11
C GLY A 160 -9.36 10.15 -10.30
N VAL A 161 -8.82 10.41 -11.50
CA VAL A 161 -9.10 9.66 -12.74
C VAL A 161 -8.03 8.61 -13.00
N LEU A 162 -8.45 7.40 -13.39
CA LEU A 162 -7.54 6.34 -13.83
C LEU A 162 -6.99 6.66 -15.23
N THR A 163 -5.68 6.88 -15.33
CA THR A 163 -5.05 7.36 -16.58
C THR A 163 -4.07 6.38 -17.21
N SER A 164 -3.63 5.36 -16.47
CA SER A 164 -2.61 4.41 -16.96
C SER A 164 -2.89 2.96 -16.57
N TRP A 165 -2.40 2.04 -17.39
CA TRP A 165 -2.18 0.63 -17.02
C TRP A 165 -0.70 0.39 -16.71
N LEU A 166 -0.36 -0.66 -15.96
CA LEU A 166 1.04 -1.07 -15.78
C LEU A 166 1.41 -2.10 -16.86
N MET A 167 2.19 -1.68 -17.86
CA MET A 167 2.37 -2.40 -19.12
C MET A 167 3.82 -2.84 -19.36
N ASN A 168 3.97 -4.07 -19.84
CA ASN A 168 5.16 -4.49 -20.58
C ASN A 168 4.83 -4.52 -22.08
N SER A 169 5.82 -4.81 -22.93
CA SER A 169 5.63 -4.84 -24.38
C SER A 169 4.61 -5.88 -24.85
N SER A 170 4.56 -7.05 -24.21
CA SER A 170 3.64 -8.14 -24.57
C SER A 170 2.18 -7.78 -24.30
N HIS A 171 1.88 -7.32 -23.08
CA HIS A 171 0.53 -6.89 -22.70
C HIS A 171 0.09 -5.68 -23.53
N ALA A 172 1.01 -4.75 -23.81
CA ALA A 172 0.72 -3.55 -24.61
C ALA A 172 0.27 -3.95 -26.00
N LYS A 173 1.03 -4.83 -26.66
CA LYS A 173 0.67 -5.40 -27.96
C LYS A 173 -0.68 -6.12 -27.94
N GLN A 174 -0.97 -6.91 -26.91
CA GLN A 174 -2.24 -7.62 -26.79
C GLN A 174 -3.45 -6.68 -26.67
N LEU A 175 -3.27 -5.53 -26.03
CA LEU A 175 -4.31 -4.51 -25.85
C LEU A 175 -4.34 -3.46 -26.97
N GLY A 176 -3.43 -3.53 -27.95
CA GLY A 176 -3.30 -2.48 -28.98
C GLY A 176 -2.83 -1.14 -28.43
N LEU A 177 -2.03 -1.16 -27.35
CA LEU A 177 -1.48 0.01 -26.67
C LEU A 177 0.05 0.05 -26.77
N GLU A 178 0.64 1.15 -26.30
CA GLU A 178 2.08 1.27 -26.09
C GLU A 178 2.49 0.86 -24.68
N THR A 179 3.72 0.37 -24.53
CA THR A 179 4.31 0.04 -23.23
C THR A 179 4.74 1.32 -22.52
N ASN A 180 4.55 1.37 -21.20
CA ASN A 180 5.10 2.41 -20.33
C ASN A 180 6.30 1.92 -19.51
N ALA A 181 7.00 0.92 -20.04
CA ALA A 181 8.24 0.37 -19.49
C ALA A 181 8.07 -0.08 -18.01
N ARG A 182 7.04 -0.89 -17.76
CA ARG A 182 6.77 -1.49 -16.44
C ARG A 182 7.06 -2.98 -16.40
N ALA A 183 7.82 -3.49 -17.37
CA ALA A 183 8.17 -4.91 -17.38
C ALA A 183 8.96 -5.31 -16.14
N THR A 184 8.70 -6.49 -15.59
CA THR A 184 9.46 -7.10 -14.50
C THR A 184 9.95 -8.48 -14.88
N ARG A 185 11.07 -8.91 -14.29
CA ARG A 185 11.61 -10.27 -14.47
C ARG A 185 11.86 -10.91 -13.11
N GLY A 186 11.46 -12.18 -13.02
CA GLY A 186 11.92 -13.10 -11.99
C GLY A 186 13.18 -13.85 -12.42
N THR A 187 13.54 -14.88 -11.66
CA THR A 187 14.65 -15.81 -11.97
C THR A 187 14.35 -16.73 -13.16
N GLY A 188 13.09 -16.80 -13.61
CA GLY A 188 12.65 -17.53 -14.79
C GLY A 188 11.27 -17.07 -15.25
N GLY A 189 10.83 -17.56 -16.41
CA GLY A 189 9.52 -17.24 -17.00
C GLY A 189 9.49 -15.99 -17.88
N ALA A 190 8.32 -15.74 -18.49
CA ALA A 190 8.08 -14.54 -19.30
C ALA A 190 8.04 -13.27 -18.42
N PRO A 191 8.42 -12.09 -18.96
CA PRO A 191 8.29 -10.84 -18.21
C PRO A 191 6.87 -10.59 -17.75
N GLY A 192 6.72 -10.16 -16.49
CA GLY A 192 5.49 -9.61 -15.95
C GLY A 192 5.42 -8.09 -16.18
N ALA A 193 4.45 -7.44 -15.55
CA ALA A 193 4.44 -5.99 -15.38
C ALA A 193 4.23 -5.67 -13.90
N ALA A 194 4.84 -4.60 -13.39
CA ALA A 194 4.58 -4.08 -12.05
C ALA A 194 5.01 -2.61 -11.94
N SER A 195 4.48 -1.94 -10.91
CA SER A 195 4.91 -0.61 -10.50
C SER A 195 6.39 -0.57 -10.08
N THR A 196 6.91 0.64 -9.98
CA THR A 196 8.24 0.98 -9.46
C THR A 196 8.10 1.55 -8.06
N ASN A 197 8.28 2.86 -7.85
CA ASN A 197 7.88 3.51 -6.60
C ASN A 197 6.46 4.07 -6.76
N LEU A 198 5.46 3.29 -6.34
CA LEU A 198 4.07 3.67 -6.36
C LEU A 198 3.72 4.39 -5.06
N TYR A 199 3.14 5.58 -5.13
CA TYR A 199 2.67 6.27 -3.95
C TYR A 199 1.45 7.15 -4.19
N MET A 200 0.62 7.26 -3.16
CA MET A 200 -0.45 8.26 -3.09
C MET A 200 0.13 9.53 -2.48
N GLU A 201 -0.13 10.68 -3.09
CA GLU A 201 0.27 11.97 -2.51
C GLU A 201 -0.39 12.19 -1.15
N ALA A 202 0.33 12.87 -0.25
CA ALA A 202 -0.18 13.19 1.07
C ALA A 202 -1.33 14.21 0.97
N GLY A 203 -2.33 14.05 1.84
CA GLY A 203 -3.32 15.09 2.08
C GLY A 203 -2.79 16.16 3.03
N ASN A 204 -3.69 17.03 3.50
CA ASN A 204 -3.34 18.14 4.38
C ASN A 204 -3.57 17.84 5.87
N ALA A 205 -4.62 17.06 6.17
CA ALA A 205 -5.03 16.76 7.55
C ALA A 205 -4.12 15.72 8.20
N THR A 206 -3.84 15.90 9.49
CA THR A 206 -3.22 14.86 10.32
C THR A 206 -4.18 13.69 10.55
N PRO A 207 -3.68 12.49 10.89
CA PRO A 207 -4.55 11.37 11.27
C PRO A 207 -5.54 11.72 12.39
N GLN A 208 -5.13 12.54 13.36
CA GLN A 208 -5.98 13.00 14.47
C GLN A 208 -7.09 13.95 13.99
N GLU A 209 -6.79 14.82 13.02
CA GLU A 209 -7.81 15.68 12.41
C GLU A 209 -8.81 14.86 11.60
N LEU A 210 -8.37 13.83 10.86
CA LEU A 210 -9.28 12.91 10.19
C LEU A 210 -10.17 12.14 11.17
N MET A 211 -9.62 11.69 12.30
CA MET A 211 -10.41 11.05 13.36
C MET A 211 -11.46 12.02 13.93
N ARG A 212 -11.09 13.28 14.15
CA ARG A 212 -11.99 14.30 14.67
C ARG A 212 -13.11 14.62 13.68
N ASP A 213 -12.77 14.78 12.41
CA ASP A 213 -13.74 15.10 11.35
C ASP A 213 -14.71 13.92 11.10
N ALA A 214 -14.24 12.68 11.30
CA ALA A 214 -15.07 11.48 11.25
C ALA A 214 -15.96 11.29 12.49
N GLY A 215 -15.71 12.01 13.60
CA GLY A 215 -16.42 11.88 14.86
C GLY A 215 -16.06 10.61 15.63
N ALA A 216 -16.49 9.45 15.14
CA ALA A 216 -16.15 8.16 15.73
C ALA A 216 -15.97 7.08 14.67
N GLY A 217 -15.04 6.15 14.89
CA GLY A 217 -14.76 5.11 13.92
C GLY A 217 -13.62 4.18 14.33
N LEU A 218 -13.14 3.41 13.37
CA LEU A 218 -12.11 2.42 13.57
C LEU A 218 -10.78 2.87 12.95
N LEU A 219 -9.73 2.94 13.75
CA LEU A 219 -8.34 2.99 13.27
C LEU A 219 -7.81 1.56 13.16
N VAL A 220 -7.55 1.09 11.94
CA VAL A 220 -6.98 -0.23 11.67
C VAL A 220 -5.46 -0.14 11.72
N THR A 221 -4.85 -0.89 12.63
CA THR A 221 -3.38 -0.95 12.81
C THR A 221 -2.80 -2.33 12.58
N ASP A 222 -3.64 -3.36 12.40
CA ASP A 222 -3.21 -4.69 11.98
C ASP A 222 -4.25 -5.35 11.06
N MET A 223 -3.79 -6.15 10.10
CA MET A 223 -4.66 -6.85 9.14
C MET A 223 -4.17 -8.28 8.89
N PHE A 224 -5.11 -9.22 8.85
CA PHE A 224 -4.88 -10.64 8.65
C PHE A 224 -5.51 -11.10 7.34
N GLY A 225 -4.65 -11.34 6.34
CA GLY A 225 -5.06 -11.91 5.05
C GLY A 225 -6.13 -11.09 4.32
N PRO A 226 -5.85 -9.82 3.93
CA PRO A 226 -6.79 -9.04 3.13
C PRO A 226 -7.15 -9.75 1.83
N GLN A 227 -8.44 -9.89 1.57
CA GLN A 227 -8.97 -10.53 0.37
C GLN A 227 -9.68 -9.48 -0.49
N VAL A 228 -9.32 -9.45 -1.77
CA VAL A 228 -9.98 -8.62 -2.77
C VAL A 228 -10.34 -9.50 -3.95
N ASN A 229 -11.63 -9.59 -4.28
CA ASN A 229 -12.06 -10.27 -5.49
C ASN A 229 -11.59 -9.46 -6.69
N SER A 230 -10.69 -10.04 -7.49
CA SER A 230 -10.08 -9.33 -8.62
C SER A 230 -11.08 -8.96 -9.71
N ASN A 231 -12.23 -9.62 -9.81
CA ASN A 231 -13.24 -9.33 -10.83
C ASN A 231 -14.27 -8.29 -10.38
N THR A 232 -14.68 -8.32 -9.12
CA THR A 232 -15.80 -7.51 -8.59
C THR A 232 -15.36 -6.38 -7.68
N GLY A 233 -14.17 -6.48 -7.08
CA GLY A 233 -13.67 -5.53 -6.09
C GLY A 233 -14.16 -5.77 -4.67
N ASP A 234 -14.90 -6.86 -4.40
CA ASP A 234 -15.35 -7.18 -3.04
C ASP A 234 -14.14 -7.33 -2.10
N TYR A 235 -14.17 -6.60 -0.99
CA TYR A 235 -13.08 -6.48 -0.03
C TYR A 235 -13.52 -7.04 1.33
N SER A 236 -12.68 -7.89 1.92
CA SER A 236 -12.88 -8.37 3.29
C SER A 236 -11.54 -8.67 3.95
N VAL A 237 -11.39 -8.28 5.21
CA VAL A 237 -10.18 -8.55 5.99
C VAL A 237 -10.49 -8.65 7.47
N GLY A 238 -9.93 -9.67 8.13
CA GLY A 238 -9.88 -9.72 9.59
C GLY A 238 -8.84 -8.72 10.07
N CYS A 239 -9.15 -7.91 11.07
CA CYS A 239 -8.27 -6.83 11.49
C CYS A 239 -8.35 -6.57 13.00
N SER A 240 -7.44 -5.74 13.47
CA SER A 240 -7.46 -5.18 14.83
C SER A 240 -6.91 -3.76 14.80
N GLY A 241 -7.19 -3.02 15.87
CA GLY A 241 -6.74 -1.66 16.01
C GLY A 241 -7.43 -0.96 17.16
N PHE A 242 -7.99 0.21 16.90
CA PHE A 242 -8.52 1.09 17.94
C PHE A 242 -9.84 1.70 17.53
N TRP A 243 -10.81 1.71 18.45
CA TRP A 243 -11.94 2.61 18.33
C TRP A 243 -11.48 4.02 18.69
N PHE A 244 -11.83 5.01 17.88
CA PHE A 244 -11.55 6.42 18.14
C PHE A 244 -12.85 7.20 18.27
N GLU A 245 -12.81 8.26 19.08
CA GLU A 245 -13.90 9.22 19.28
C GLU A 245 -13.30 10.62 19.43
N ASP A 246 -13.91 11.62 18.77
CA ASP A 246 -13.57 13.04 18.82
C ASP A 246 -12.07 13.35 18.61
N GLY A 247 -11.42 12.60 17.71
CA GLY A 247 -10.01 12.80 17.36
C GLY A 247 -9.00 12.05 18.22
N ALA A 248 -9.45 11.22 19.17
CA ALA A 248 -8.59 10.46 20.07
C ALA A 248 -8.93 8.97 20.09
N VAL A 249 -7.93 8.13 20.31
CA VAL A 249 -8.13 6.70 20.57
C VAL A 249 -8.86 6.52 21.89
N ALA A 250 -9.98 5.80 21.88
CA ALA A 250 -10.78 5.49 23.05
C ALA A 250 -10.34 4.16 23.69
N PHE A 251 -10.34 3.07 22.91
CA PHE A 251 -9.96 1.74 23.39
C PHE A 251 -9.48 0.83 22.24
N PRO A 252 -8.59 -0.14 22.53
CA PRO A 252 -8.20 -1.16 21.55
C PRO A 252 -9.36 -2.10 21.23
N VAL A 253 -9.38 -2.59 19.99
CA VAL A 253 -10.38 -3.54 19.48
C VAL A 253 -9.70 -4.63 18.66
N SER A 254 -10.17 -5.86 18.84
CA SER A 254 -9.65 -7.04 18.16
C SER A 254 -10.79 -7.97 17.73
N GLU A 255 -10.44 -9.03 16.99
CA GLU A 255 -11.39 -10.04 16.50
C GLU A 255 -12.53 -9.49 15.62
N ILE A 256 -12.26 -8.41 14.87
CA ILE A 256 -13.24 -7.80 13.96
C ILE A 256 -12.89 -8.07 12.49
N THR A 257 -13.90 -8.05 11.63
CA THR A 257 -13.74 -8.10 10.19
C THR A 257 -14.32 -6.83 9.58
N ILE A 258 -13.57 -6.18 8.68
CA ILE A 258 -14.11 -5.09 7.87
C ILE A 258 -14.39 -5.57 6.45
N ALA A 259 -15.50 -5.11 5.89
CA ALA A 259 -15.93 -5.48 4.54
C ALA A 259 -16.50 -4.27 3.78
N GLY A 260 -16.39 -4.32 2.46
CA GLY A 260 -16.91 -3.30 1.54
C GLY A 260 -16.60 -3.65 0.09
N ASN A 261 -16.78 -2.70 -0.83
CA ASN A 261 -16.28 -2.81 -2.20
C ASN A 261 -15.14 -1.81 -2.42
N ILE A 262 -14.02 -2.27 -2.99
CA ILE A 262 -12.81 -1.47 -3.10
C ILE A 262 -12.98 -0.22 -3.98
N LEU A 263 -13.90 -0.25 -4.96
CA LEU A 263 -14.20 0.94 -5.77
C LEU A 263 -14.95 2.01 -4.96
N GLU A 264 -15.84 1.60 -4.07
CA GLU A 264 -16.54 2.52 -3.15
C GLU A 264 -15.58 3.07 -2.09
N MET A 265 -14.66 2.22 -1.62
CA MET A 265 -13.57 2.65 -0.74
C MET A 265 -12.71 3.72 -1.42
N TYR A 266 -12.26 3.48 -2.66
CA TYR A 266 -11.48 4.47 -3.42
C TYR A 266 -12.24 5.79 -3.64
N ALA A 267 -13.52 5.71 -4.00
CA ALA A 267 -14.35 6.88 -4.25
C ALA A 267 -14.52 7.77 -3.00
N SER A 268 -14.47 7.18 -1.80
CA SER A 268 -14.63 7.86 -0.51
C SER A 268 -13.31 8.09 0.25
N ALA A 269 -12.18 7.77 -0.36
CA ALA A 269 -10.87 7.86 0.29
C ALA A 269 -10.47 9.32 0.55
N VAL A 270 -9.93 9.58 1.75
CA VAL A 270 -9.33 10.85 2.15
C VAL A 270 -7.94 10.58 2.74
N PRO A 271 -6.84 11.00 2.09
CA PRO A 271 -5.49 10.81 2.61
C PRO A 271 -5.16 11.79 3.73
N ALA A 272 -4.38 11.32 4.71
CA ALA A 272 -3.73 12.14 5.73
C ALA A 272 -2.39 12.71 5.24
N ASN A 273 -1.71 13.49 6.08
CA ASN A 273 -0.44 14.16 5.80
C ASN A 273 0.82 13.37 6.22
N ASP A 274 0.67 12.11 6.61
CA ASP A 274 1.70 11.27 7.23
C ASP A 274 2.29 10.21 6.26
N LEU A 275 2.44 10.57 4.99
CA LEU A 275 3.07 9.72 3.98
C LEU A 275 4.53 9.42 4.36
N GLU A 276 4.87 8.14 4.48
CA GLU A 276 6.24 7.68 4.70
C GLU A 276 6.66 6.66 3.63
N PHE A 277 7.86 6.82 3.09
CA PHE A 277 8.45 5.87 2.13
C PHE A 277 9.16 4.73 2.87
N LEU A 278 8.40 3.66 3.15
CA LEU A 278 8.85 2.44 3.83
C LEU A 278 9.15 1.28 2.86
N GLY A 279 8.80 1.42 1.59
CA GLY A 279 9.03 0.42 0.55
C GLY A 279 8.79 0.95 -0.85
N ALA A 280 8.49 0.04 -1.79
CA ALA A 280 8.19 0.39 -3.18
C ALA A 280 6.75 0.89 -3.38
N THR A 281 5.81 0.48 -2.51
CA THR A 281 4.43 0.99 -2.50
C THR A 281 4.16 1.68 -1.17
N ASN A 282 3.72 2.94 -1.22
CA ASN A 282 3.57 3.78 -0.03
C ASN A 282 2.29 4.61 -0.09
N ALA A 283 1.64 4.82 1.04
CA ALA A 283 0.49 5.69 1.14
C ALA A 283 0.49 6.35 2.53
N PRO A 284 -0.11 7.55 2.67
CA PRO A 284 -0.41 8.08 3.99
C PRO A 284 -1.49 7.22 4.66
N SER A 285 -1.85 7.54 5.90
CA SER A 285 -3.06 7.01 6.50
C SER A 285 -4.27 7.43 5.63
N ILE A 286 -5.24 6.54 5.45
CA ILE A 286 -6.39 6.79 4.57
C ILE A 286 -7.68 6.57 5.36
N LEU A 287 -8.52 7.61 5.42
CA LEU A 287 -9.90 7.51 5.88
C LEU A 287 -10.79 7.01 4.74
N ILE A 288 -11.60 6.00 5.03
CA ILE A 288 -12.71 5.51 4.21
C ILE A 288 -13.99 5.87 4.95
N ALA A 289 -14.90 6.58 4.28
CA ALA A 289 -16.06 7.19 4.94
C ALA A 289 -17.00 6.19 5.64
N SER A 290 -17.13 4.99 5.09
CA SER A 290 -18.07 3.99 5.60
C SER A 290 -17.65 2.58 5.18
N MET A 291 -17.46 1.69 6.16
CA MET A 291 -17.29 0.26 5.95
C MET A 291 -18.14 -0.53 6.94
N THR A 292 -18.53 -1.75 6.56
CA THR A 292 -19.16 -2.70 7.47
C THR A 292 -18.10 -3.29 8.37
N ILE A 293 -18.28 -3.16 9.68
CA ILE A 293 -17.47 -3.77 10.73
C ILE A 293 -18.31 -4.89 11.32
N ALA A 294 -17.95 -6.13 11.02
CA ALA A 294 -18.51 -7.31 11.64
C ALA A 294 -17.71 -7.63 12.91
N GLY A 295 -18.43 -7.72 14.02
CA GLY A 295 -17.92 -8.17 15.31
C GLY A 295 -19.00 -8.99 16.00
N ASP A 296 -19.15 -8.82 17.32
CA ASP A 296 -20.20 -9.49 18.11
C ASP A 296 -21.63 -9.08 17.69
#